data_AF-A0A1F8F2M6-F1
#
_entry.id   AF-A0A1F8F2M6-F1
#
_cell.length_a   1.000
_cell.length_b   1.000
_cell.length_c   1.000
_cell.angle_alpha   90.00
_cell.angle_beta   90.00
_cell.angle_gamma   90.00
#
_symmetry.space_group_name_H-M   'P 1'
#
loop_
_entity.id
_entity.type
_entity.pdbx_description
1 polymer ?
#
loop_
_entity_poly.entity_id
_entity_poly.type
_entity_poly.pdbx_seq_one_letter_code
_entity_poly.pdbx_strand_id
1 'polypeptide(L)'
;MSILNFLADRERVKVRYQRGMRVTPGGMDYDENKDYTVIEVINLSRRPVTIKSIGGEYLWKYGGFLSSNSLRDGQVTIEAGKNHSILMEESIILWNDMDSFTAYNVTGKTYRAPVARFYIRWAWYTFKFFKKLFTKKSHP
;
A
#
# COMPACT_ATOMS: atom_id res chain seq x y z
N MET A 1 32.93 7.75 5.62
CA MET A 1 31.49 7.91 5.98
C MET A 1 31.20 7.04 7.19
N SER A 2 30.68 7.60 8.29
CA SER A 2 30.29 6.80 9.47
C SER A 2 29.00 6.02 9.21
N ILE A 3 28.83 4.88 9.90
CA ILE A 3 27.62 4.02 9.81
C ILE A 3 26.34 4.80 10.16
N LEU A 4 26.44 5.79 11.05
CA LEU A 4 25.35 6.70 11.42
C LEU A 4 24.82 7.49 10.22
N ASN A 5 25.70 7.98 9.35
CA ASN A 5 25.29 8.70 8.15
C ASN A 5 24.60 7.77 7.15
N PHE A 6 25.08 6.53 7.01
CA PHE A 6 24.46 5.54 6.12
C PHE A 6 23.04 5.16 6.55
N LEU A 7 22.80 4.99 7.86
CA LEU A 7 21.46 4.69 8.38
C LEU A 7 20.50 5.89 8.26
N ALA A 8 21.01 7.12 8.45
CA ALA A 8 20.23 8.34 8.32
C ALA A 8 19.83 8.63 6.86
N ASP A 9 20.64 8.18 5.90
CA ASP A 9 20.44 8.44 4.47
C ASP A 9 19.66 7.32 3.76
N ARG A 10 19.27 6.28 4.51
CA ARG A 10 18.45 5.19 3.99
C ARG A 10 17.07 5.72 3.63
N GLU A 11 16.56 5.27 2.48
CA GLU A 11 15.20 5.56 2.04
C GLU A 11 14.17 5.00 3.03
N ARG A 12 13.31 5.89 3.54
CA ARG A 12 12.28 5.56 4.54
C ARG A 12 10.96 6.16 4.08
N VAL A 13 10.05 5.30 3.62
CA VAL A 13 8.69 5.69 3.25
C VAL A 13 7.72 4.99 4.19
N LYS A 14 6.71 5.73 4.65
CA LYS A 14 5.62 5.20 5.47
C LYS A 14 4.32 5.31 4.69
N VAL A 15 3.61 4.19 4.58
CA VAL A 15 2.23 4.18 4.08
C VAL A 15 1.29 4.26 5.28
N ARG A 16 0.23 5.06 5.17
CA ARG A 16 -0.87 5.16 6.12
C ARG A 16 -2.19 5.10 5.37
N TYR A 17 -3.25 4.75 6.08
CA TYR A 17 -4.59 4.82 5.53
C TYR A 17 -5.58 5.32 6.59
N GLN A 18 -6.67 5.95 6.14
CA GLN A 18 -7.78 6.42 6.96
C GLN A 18 -9.08 6.05 6.25
N ARG A 19 -10.06 5.55 7.01
CA ARG A 19 -11.35 5.03 6.51
C ARG A 19 -12.49 5.98 6.89
N GLY A 20 -13.62 5.85 6.20
CA GLY A 20 -14.84 6.58 6.52
C GLY A 20 -14.73 8.08 6.28
N MET A 21 -13.92 8.49 5.31
CA MET A 21 -13.71 9.89 4.99
C MET A 21 -14.70 10.33 3.92
N ARG A 22 -15.42 11.43 4.14
CA ARG A 22 -16.27 12.05 3.11
C ARG A 22 -15.58 13.25 2.51
N VAL A 23 -15.83 13.48 1.23
CA VAL A 23 -15.39 14.69 0.54
C VAL A 23 -16.43 15.77 0.78
N THR A 24 -15.98 16.97 1.13
CA THR A 24 -16.86 18.13 1.30
C THR A 24 -17.28 18.66 -0.07
N PRO A 25 -18.53 19.16 -0.22
CA PRO A 25 -18.98 19.83 -1.43
C PRO A 25 -18.02 20.88 -1.95
N GLY A 26 -17.64 20.76 -3.23
CA GLY A 26 -16.77 21.71 -3.93
C GLY A 26 -15.57 21.11 -4.69
N GLY A 27 -15.35 19.79 -4.64
CA GLY A 27 -14.34 19.09 -5.44
C GLY A 27 -14.97 18.38 -6.65
N MET A 28 -14.51 18.67 -7.87
CA MET A 28 -15.19 18.27 -9.12
C MET A 28 -15.19 16.76 -9.45
N ASP A 29 -14.44 15.92 -8.73
CA ASP A 29 -14.18 14.52 -9.12
C ASP A 29 -14.72 13.45 -8.17
N TYR A 30 -15.29 13.82 -7.01
CA TYR A 30 -15.69 12.86 -5.97
C TYR A 30 -17.13 13.09 -5.51
N ASP A 31 -17.85 11.99 -5.27
CA ASP A 31 -19.25 11.99 -4.84
C ASP A 31 -19.33 12.14 -3.32
N GLU A 32 -19.93 13.23 -2.86
CA GLU A 32 -20.10 13.58 -1.44
C GLU A 32 -20.92 12.55 -0.66
N ASN A 33 -21.73 11.74 -1.34
CA ASN A 33 -22.57 10.71 -0.72
C ASN A 33 -21.82 9.39 -0.50
N LYS A 34 -20.55 9.31 -0.91
CA LYS A 34 -19.72 8.13 -0.78
C LYS A 34 -18.67 8.30 0.31
N ASP A 35 -18.39 7.18 0.97
CA ASP A 35 -17.26 7.10 1.90
C ASP A 35 -16.00 6.67 1.12
N TYR A 36 -14.90 7.33 1.44
CA TYR A 36 -13.60 7.13 0.84
C TYR A 36 -12.58 6.70 1.87
N THR A 37 -11.61 5.94 1.38
CA THR A 37 -10.36 5.67 2.07
C THR A 37 -9.28 6.57 1.53
N VAL A 38 -8.64 7.31 2.42
CA VAL A 38 -7.43 8.07 2.12
C VAL A 38 -6.24 7.13 2.32
N ILE A 39 -5.39 6.99 1.30
CA ILE A 39 -4.10 6.29 1.42
C ILE A 39 -3.02 7.34 1.27
N GLU A 40 -2.19 7.48 2.30
CA GLU A 40 -1.10 8.45 2.33
C GLU A 40 0.25 7.75 2.23
N VAL A 41 1.11 8.26 1.37
CA VAL A 41 2.50 7.84 1.25
C VAL A 41 3.37 9.00 1.70
N ILE A 42 4.13 8.78 2.78
CA ILE A 42 4.91 9.82 3.45
C ILE A 42 6.40 9.50 3.27
N ASN A 43 7.16 10.46 2.71
CA ASN A 43 8.60 10.35 2.63
C ASN A 43 9.23 10.84 3.95
N LEU A 44 9.75 9.89 4.73
CA LEU A 44 10.49 10.15 5.98
C LEU A 44 12.01 10.17 5.76
N SER A 45 12.48 9.95 4.53
CA SER A 45 13.89 10.10 4.17
C SER A 45 14.25 11.55 3.86
N ARG A 46 15.55 11.82 3.87
CA ARG A 46 16.12 13.12 3.46
C ARG A 46 16.21 13.30 1.94
N ARG A 47 16.10 12.20 1.19
CA ARG A 47 16.17 12.19 -0.28
C ARG A 47 14.76 12.13 -0.87
N PRO A 48 14.52 12.75 -2.03
CA PRO A 48 13.26 12.58 -2.76
C PRO A 48 13.03 11.11 -3.10
N VAL A 49 11.79 10.67 -3.07
CA VAL A 49 11.39 9.31 -3.42
C VAL A 49 10.31 9.35 -4.48
N THR A 50 10.53 8.64 -5.59
CA THR A 50 9.55 8.54 -6.66
C THR A 50 8.69 7.29 -6.50
N ILE A 51 7.41 7.51 -6.24
CA ILE A 51 6.40 6.46 -6.18
C ILE A 51 5.83 6.27 -7.58
N LYS A 52 5.87 5.04 -8.07
CA LYS A 52 5.35 4.65 -9.38
C LYS A 52 3.85 4.43 -9.34
N SER A 53 3.38 3.72 -8.31
CA SER A 53 1.97 3.41 -8.15
C SER A 53 1.62 3.08 -6.70
N ILE A 54 0.37 3.30 -6.35
CA ILE A 54 -0.24 2.98 -5.07
C ILE A 54 -1.41 2.03 -5.31
N GLY A 55 -1.56 1.04 -4.43
CA GLY A 55 -2.59 0.03 -4.52
C GLY A 55 -2.72 -0.75 -3.22
N GLY A 56 -3.11 -2.01 -3.34
CA GLY A 56 -3.21 -2.91 -2.20
C GLY A 56 -3.12 -4.37 -2.61
N GLU A 57 -2.89 -5.21 -1.61
CA GLU A 57 -2.82 -6.66 -1.74
C GLU A 57 -3.92 -7.28 -0.88
N TYR A 58 -4.68 -8.20 -1.46
CA TYR A 58 -5.63 -9.02 -0.75
C TYR A 58 -4.98 -10.34 -0.30
N LEU A 59 -5.50 -10.88 0.78
CA LEU A 59 -5.27 -12.24 1.23
C LEU A 59 -5.93 -13.23 0.24
N TRP A 60 -5.48 -14.49 0.29
CA TRP A 60 -6.08 -15.63 -0.42
C TRP A 60 -6.02 -15.60 -1.96
N LYS A 61 -7.02 -15.01 -2.62
CA LYS A 61 -7.40 -15.28 -4.02
C LYS A 61 -7.52 -14.05 -4.91
N TYR A 62 -7.71 -12.87 -4.33
CA TYR A 62 -8.05 -11.67 -5.10
C TYR A 62 -6.83 -10.94 -5.67
N GLY A 63 -5.62 -11.43 -5.42
CA GLY A 63 -4.39 -10.83 -5.92
C GLY A 63 -4.13 -9.44 -5.33
N GLY A 64 -3.63 -8.52 -6.16
CA GLY A 64 -3.46 -7.11 -5.80
C GLY A 64 -4.24 -6.22 -6.76
N PHE A 65 -4.51 -5.00 -6.32
CA PHE A 65 -5.11 -3.95 -7.13
C PHE A 65 -4.20 -2.72 -7.16
N LEU A 66 -4.36 -1.90 -8.19
CA LEU A 66 -3.77 -0.57 -8.28
C LEU A 66 -4.89 0.47 -8.25
N SER A 67 -4.67 1.57 -7.55
CA SER A 67 -5.62 2.67 -7.55
C SER A 67 -5.62 3.37 -8.91
N SER A 68 -6.81 3.55 -9.49
CA SER A 68 -6.99 4.33 -10.72
C SER A 68 -6.48 5.77 -10.58
N ASN A 69 -6.66 6.37 -9.40
CA ASN A 69 -6.16 7.72 -9.11
C ASN A 69 -4.63 7.77 -9.18
N SER A 70 -3.96 6.76 -8.60
CA SER A 70 -2.50 6.66 -8.71
C SER A 70 -2.03 6.43 -10.14
N LEU A 71 -2.79 5.69 -10.95
CA LEU A 71 -2.45 5.50 -12.37
C LEU A 71 -2.65 6.78 -13.18
N ARG A 72 -3.69 7.56 -12.86
CA ARG A 72 -3.97 8.87 -13.49
C ARG A 72 -2.90 9.89 -13.17
N ASP A 73 -2.48 9.96 -11.90
CA ASP A 73 -1.44 10.90 -11.45
C ASP A 73 -0.05 10.49 -11.99
N GLY A 74 0.12 9.22 -12.35
CA GLY A 74 1.38 8.69 -12.86
C GLY A 74 2.44 8.56 -11.79
N GLN A 75 3.71 8.73 -12.18
CA GLN A 75 4.81 8.67 -11.21
C GLN A 75 4.91 9.99 -10.45
N VAL A 76 4.91 9.92 -9.12
CA VAL A 76 4.95 11.09 -8.25
C VAL A 76 6.22 11.08 -7.42
N THR A 77 7.03 12.15 -7.53
CA THR A 77 8.18 12.38 -6.65
C THR A 77 7.71 13.07 -5.38
N ILE A 78 7.95 12.42 -4.24
CA ILE A 78 7.63 12.92 -2.92
C ILE A 78 8.91 13.46 -2.28
N GLU A 79 8.95 14.77 -2.06
CA GLU A 79 10.06 15.45 -1.40
C GLU A 79 10.20 15.05 0.08
N ALA A 80 11.37 15.31 0.65
CA ALA A 80 11.67 14.97 2.05
C ALA A 80 10.65 15.59 3.01
N GLY A 81 10.05 14.77 3.89
CA GLY A 81 9.04 15.18 4.86
C GLY A 81 7.67 15.49 4.27
N LYS A 82 7.48 15.35 2.96
CA LYS A 82 6.18 15.54 2.30
C LYS A 82 5.42 14.22 2.17
N ASN A 83 4.15 14.34 1.83
CA ASN A 83 3.25 13.23 1.57
C ASN A 83 2.55 13.40 0.23
N HIS A 84 2.12 12.28 -0.33
CA HIS A 84 1.18 12.23 -1.43
C HIS A 84 0.02 11.33 -1.00
N SER A 85 -1.20 11.79 -1.24
CA SER A 85 -2.40 11.13 -0.77
C SER A 85 -3.32 10.86 -1.95
N ILE A 86 -3.85 9.65 -1.99
CA ILE A 86 -4.89 9.27 -2.95
C ILE A 86 -6.17 8.93 -2.20
N LEU A 87 -7.30 9.19 -2.86
CA LEU A 87 -8.60 8.74 -2.42
C LEU A 87 -8.98 7.45 -3.16
N MET A 88 -9.72 6.59 -2.49
CA MET A 88 -10.30 5.41 -3.10
C MET A 88 -11.67 5.15 -2.49
N GLU A 89 -12.67 4.86 -3.31
CA GLU A 89 -14.02 4.58 -2.82
C GLU A 89 -13.99 3.38 -1.85
N GLU A 90 -14.61 3.51 -0.69
CA GLU A 90 -14.53 2.47 0.34
C GLU A 90 -15.37 1.22 -0.01
N SER A 91 -16.44 1.41 -0.79
CA SER A 91 -17.39 0.36 -1.20
C SER A 91 -16.75 -0.75 -2.04
N ILE A 92 -15.69 -0.45 -2.79
CA ILE A 92 -14.99 -1.41 -3.66
C ILE A 92 -13.89 -2.19 -2.93
N ILE A 93 -13.62 -1.86 -1.66
CA ILE A 93 -12.55 -2.46 -0.87
C ILE A 93 -13.10 -3.66 -0.10
N LEU A 94 -12.54 -4.85 -0.37
CA LEU A 94 -12.83 -6.05 0.40
C LEU A 94 -12.02 -6.07 1.70
N TRP A 95 -12.42 -5.25 2.68
CA TRP A 95 -11.68 -5.03 3.93
C TRP A 95 -11.34 -6.30 4.70
N ASN A 96 -12.28 -7.24 4.77
CA ASN A 96 -12.11 -8.49 5.51
C ASN A 96 -11.02 -9.38 4.90
N ASP A 97 -10.77 -9.20 3.60
CA ASP A 97 -9.79 -9.96 2.84
C ASP A 97 -8.52 -9.15 2.56
N MET A 98 -8.37 -7.93 3.06
CA MET A 98 -7.22 -7.09 2.71
C MET A 98 -5.98 -7.39 3.56
N ASP A 99 -4.84 -7.68 2.93
CA ASP A 99 -3.56 -7.83 3.62
C ASP A 99 -2.96 -6.47 3.97
N SER A 100 -2.77 -5.64 2.96
CA SER A 100 -2.09 -4.34 3.10
C SER A 100 -2.40 -3.37 1.97
N PHE A 101 -2.27 -2.07 2.27
CA PHE A 101 -2.05 -1.06 1.24
C PHE A 101 -0.58 -0.97 0.90
N THR A 102 -0.27 -0.75 -0.37
CA THR A 102 1.07 -0.86 -0.90
C THR A 102 1.42 0.32 -1.80
N ALA A 103 2.61 0.89 -1.59
CA ALA A 103 3.22 1.85 -2.50
C ALA A 103 4.47 1.24 -3.14
N TYR A 104 4.53 1.30 -4.47
CA TYR A 104 5.62 0.76 -5.28
C TYR A 104 6.52 1.91 -5.75
N ASN A 105 7.79 1.88 -5.39
CA ASN A 105 8.80 2.81 -5.89
C ASN A 105 9.23 2.40 -7.32
N VAL A 106 9.63 3.37 -8.14
CA VAL A 106 10.26 3.16 -9.46
C VAL A 106 11.49 2.23 -9.42
N THR A 107 12.21 2.16 -8.30
CA THR A 107 13.37 1.27 -8.10
C THR A 107 13.01 -0.18 -7.77
N GLY A 108 11.71 -0.51 -7.68
CA GLY A 108 11.21 -1.85 -7.33
C GLY A 108 11.05 -2.09 -5.83
N LYS A 109 11.38 -1.12 -4.97
CA LYS A 109 11.12 -1.22 -3.53
C LYS A 109 9.63 -1.05 -3.23
N THR A 110 9.15 -1.84 -2.28
CA THR A 110 7.73 -1.88 -1.91
C THR A 110 7.54 -1.47 -0.45
N TYR A 111 6.57 -0.61 -0.20
CA TYR A 111 6.21 -0.11 1.13
C TYR A 111 4.79 -0.50 1.47
N ARG A 112 4.56 -1.05 2.66
CA ARG A 112 3.27 -1.62 3.04
C ARG A 112 2.73 -1.04 4.33
N ALA A 113 1.43 -0.78 4.35
CA ALA A 113 0.64 -0.55 5.55
C ALA A 113 -0.28 -1.76 5.75
N PRO A 114 0.01 -2.66 6.70
CA PRO A 114 -0.84 -3.82 6.95
C PRO A 114 -2.22 -3.40 7.45
N VAL A 115 -3.24 -4.06 6.90
CA VAL A 115 -4.64 -3.93 7.29
C VAL A 115 -5.04 -5.14 8.12
N ALA A 116 -4.69 -6.34 7.66
CA ALA A 116 -4.93 -7.57 8.39
C ALA A 116 -4.11 -7.63 9.69
N ARG A 117 -4.74 -8.17 10.73
CA ARG A 117 -4.09 -8.44 12.02
C ARG A 117 -2.95 -9.43 11.84
N PHE A 118 -1.87 -9.27 12.62
CA PHE A 118 -0.65 -10.06 12.47
C PHE A 118 -0.89 -11.57 12.50
N TYR A 119 -1.80 -12.06 13.34
CA TYR A 119 -2.07 -13.49 13.50
C TYR A 119 -2.80 -14.09 12.28
N ILE A 120 -3.66 -13.31 11.62
CA ILE A 120 -4.34 -13.73 10.37
C ILE A 120 -3.30 -13.87 9.27
N ARG A 121 -2.40 -12.89 9.16
CA ARG A 121 -1.29 -12.92 8.19
C ARG A 121 -0.38 -14.10 8.46
N TRP A 122 0.00 -14.32 9.71
CA TRP A 122 0.87 -15.42 10.10
C TRP A 122 0.25 -16.78 9.78
N ALA A 123 -1.01 -17.00 10.17
CA ALA A 123 -1.76 -18.21 9.84
C ALA A 123 -1.83 -18.45 8.32
N TRP A 124 -1.95 -17.38 7.53
CA TRP A 124 -1.93 -17.49 6.07
C TRP A 124 -0.56 -17.87 5.53
N TYR A 125 0.52 -17.20 5.96
CA TYR A 125 1.87 -17.50 5.49
C TYR A 125 2.27 -18.94 5.84
N THR A 126 1.92 -19.42 7.03
CA THR A 126 2.15 -20.81 7.43
C THR A 126 1.33 -21.77 6.60
N PHE A 127 0.02 -21.53 6.43
CA PHE A 127 -0.83 -22.37 5.58
C PHE A 127 -0.35 -22.44 4.13
N LYS A 128 0.03 -21.30 3.53
CA LYS A 128 0.59 -21.24 2.17
C LYS A 128 1.89 -22.02 2.05
N PHE A 129 2.77 -21.91 3.04
CA PHE A 129 4.02 -22.65 3.11
C PHE A 129 3.77 -24.17 3.16
N PHE A 130 2.88 -24.62 4.04
CA PHE A 130 2.51 -26.03 4.14
C PHE A 130 1.83 -26.54 2.87
N LYS A 131 0.87 -25.79 2.31
CA LYS A 131 0.21 -26.16 1.04
C LYS A 131 1.24 -26.39 -0.07
N LYS A 132 2.22 -25.49 -0.22
CA LYS A 132 3.30 -25.60 -1.22
C LYS A 132 4.19 -26.85 -1.00
N LEU A 133 4.47 -27.19 0.26
CA LEU A 133 5.22 -28.39 0.62
C LEU A 133 4.46 -29.68 0.26
N PHE A 134 3.15 -29.74 0.55
CA PHE A 134 2.34 -30.92 0.27
C PHE A 134 2.00 -31.08 -1.22
N THR A 135 1.85 -29.99 -1.99
CA THR A 135 1.66 -30.07 -3.45
C THR A 135 2.92 -30.45 -4.23
N LYS A 136 4.12 -30.29 -3.66
CA LYS A 136 5.38 -30.71 -4.31
C LYS A 136 5.61 -32.22 -4.27
N LYS A 137 4.86 -32.97 -3.45
CA LYS A 137 5.00 -34.44 -3.32
C LYS A 137 4.11 -35.25 -4.27
N SER A 138 3.33 -34.61 -5.16
CA SER A 138 2.29 -35.27 -5.96
C SER A 138 2.55 -35.29 -7.48
N HIS A 139 3.79 -35.08 -7.93
CA HIS A 139 4.18 -35.33 -9.33
C HIS A 139 5.23 -36.45 -9.37
N PRO A 140 4.82 -37.71 -9.61
CA PRO A 140 5.68 -38.75 -10.17
C PRO A 140 6.06 -38.43 -11.63
#